data_AF-A0A523J2H5-F1
#
_entry.id   AF-A0A523J2H5-F1
#
_cell.length_a   1.000
_cell.length_b   1.000
_cell.length_c   1.000
_cell.angle_alpha   90.00
_cell.angle_beta   90.00
_cell.angle_gamma   90.00
#
_symmetry.space_group_name_H-M   'P 1'
#
loop_
_entity.id
_entity.type
_entity.pdbx_description
1 polymer ?
#
loop_
_entity_poly.entity_id
_entity_poly.type
_entity_poly.pdbx_seq_one_letter_code
_entity_poly.pdbx_strand_id
1 'polypeptide(L)'
;MRRTAALCLLVLLSVLATASKVHAQAVLNPNQISGQLAFTNQNPEILNIFDRNGLNQGFSSAWVRADSIGITPALNNYTFPQAESGTSIPYEITVESSPDGIAYRVTAWAYLRGYGERYHFESIESDLVTPEPSPDVSVDIAECAGVLDIGWVDSNAHPVAVQGFDIRAFRESVAGSSRFNIVQAQSWLWSGSTSQTYVMVRGDGADYELSIYYDSGTDPYSNKIRGLCKQAVTVSCD
;
A
#
# COMPACT_ATOMS: atom_id res chain seq x y z
N MET A 1 -51.02 -35.95 -66.80
CA MET A 1 -49.54 -35.86 -66.84
C MET A 1 -49.12 -34.82 -65.80
N ARG A 2 -48.78 -35.25 -64.57
CA ARG A 2 -47.40 -35.36 -64.01
C ARG A 2 -46.65 -34.00 -64.02
N ARG A 3 -46.65 -33.29 -62.88
CA ARG A 3 -45.54 -33.09 -61.89
C ARG A 3 -44.43 -32.21 -62.47
N THR A 4 -43.98 -31.12 -61.84
CA THR A 4 -43.32 -31.08 -60.53
C THR A 4 -43.27 -29.66 -59.95
N ALA A 5 -43.56 -29.60 -58.64
CA ALA A 5 -43.27 -28.50 -57.74
C ALA A 5 -41.84 -28.59 -57.18
N ALA A 6 -41.49 -27.57 -56.38
CA ALA A 6 -40.42 -27.53 -55.37
C ALA A 6 -39.04 -27.06 -55.84
N LEU A 7 -38.82 -25.75 -55.69
CA LEU A 7 -37.49 -25.18 -55.46
C LEU A 7 -37.62 -24.02 -54.47
N CYS A 8 -37.22 -24.24 -53.22
CA CYS A 8 -36.79 -23.26 -52.19
C CYS A 8 -37.02 -23.84 -50.79
N LEU A 9 -36.34 -24.93 -50.48
CA LEU A 9 -36.18 -25.39 -49.12
C LEU A 9 -34.80 -26.03 -49.01
N LEU A 10 -33.74 -25.23 -48.82
CA LEU A 10 -32.40 -25.71 -48.41
C LEU A 10 -31.40 -24.55 -48.26
N VAL A 11 -31.63 -23.63 -47.32
CA VAL A 11 -30.54 -22.90 -46.64
C VAL A 11 -30.96 -22.63 -45.19
N LEU A 12 -31.14 -23.70 -44.42
CA LEU A 12 -31.13 -23.63 -42.95
C LEU A 12 -30.12 -24.67 -42.45
N LEU A 13 -28.91 -24.63 -43.03
CA LEU A 13 -27.83 -25.53 -42.70
C LEU A 13 -27.04 -24.93 -41.52
N SER A 14 -27.37 -25.43 -40.33
CA SER A 14 -26.41 -25.72 -39.25
C SER A 14 -25.47 -24.58 -38.83
N VAL A 15 -26.00 -23.58 -38.12
CA VAL A 15 -25.24 -22.98 -37.00
C VAL A 15 -25.49 -23.87 -35.78
N LEU A 16 -24.92 -25.09 -35.81
CA LEU A 16 -24.75 -25.90 -34.61
C LEU A 16 -23.74 -25.15 -33.75
N ALA A 17 -24.26 -24.36 -32.80
CA ALA A 17 -23.48 -23.69 -31.79
C ALA A 17 -22.65 -24.74 -31.03
N THR A 18 -21.38 -24.90 -31.43
CA THR A 18 -20.39 -25.65 -30.68
C THR A 18 -20.07 -24.86 -29.42
N ALA A 19 -20.88 -25.08 -28.38
CA ALA A 19 -20.54 -24.63 -27.05
C ALA A 19 -19.25 -25.34 -26.63
N SER A 20 -18.13 -24.64 -26.81
CA SER A 20 -16.81 -25.14 -26.41
C SER A 20 -16.79 -25.16 -24.89
N LYS A 21 -16.61 -26.35 -24.31
CA LYS A 21 -16.44 -26.49 -22.87
C LYS A 21 -15.05 -26.00 -22.51
N VAL A 22 -14.99 -24.92 -21.74
CA VAL A 22 -13.74 -24.46 -21.12
C VAL A 22 -13.62 -25.16 -19.78
N HIS A 23 -12.49 -25.82 -19.57
CA HIS A 23 -12.14 -26.41 -18.29
C HIS A 23 -11.08 -25.53 -17.62
N ALA A 24 -11.27 -25.22 -16.34
CA ALA A 24 -10.29 -24.57 -15.50
C ALA A 24 -9.80 -25.57 -14.45
N GLN A 25 -8.50 -25.60 -14.20
CA GLN A 25 -7.92 -26.36 -13.10
C GLN A 25 -8.03 -25.52 -11.82
N ALA A 26 -8.51 -26.14 -10.73
CA ALA A 26 -8.41 -25.57 -9.40
C ALA A 26 -7.17 -26.15 -8.71
N VAL A 27 -6.29 -25.29 -8.22
CA VAL A 27 -5.22 -25.69 -7.28
C VAL A 27 -5.82 -25.65 -5.89
N LEU A 28 -5.86 -26.79 -5.22
CA LEU A 28 -6.55 -26.93 -3.92
C LEU A 28 -5.65 -26.63 -2.72
N ASN A 29 -4.33 -26.73 -2.89
CA ASN A 29 -3.33 -26.39 -1.87
C ASN A 29 -2.23 -25.56 -2.56
N PRO A 30 -2.48 -24.27 -2.79
CA PRO A 30 -1.47 -23.45 -3.43
C PRO A 30 -0.44 -23.00 -2.39
N ASN A 31 0.82 -22.87 -2.78
CA ASN A 31 1.87 -22.42 -1.87
C ASN A 31 1.64 -20.96 -1.46
N GLN A 32 2.03 -20.65 -0.23
CA GLN A 32 1.74 -19.36 0.38
C GLN A 32 2.99 -18.70 0.93
N ILE A 33 2.99 -17.37 0.89
CA ILE A 33 3.81 -16.52 1.74
C ILE A 33 2.86 -15.88 2.75
N SER A 34 3.10 -16.10 4.03
CA SER A 34 2.33 -15.51 5.13
C SER A 34 3.22 -14.68 6.04
N GLY A 35 2.64 -13.83 6.86
CA GLY A 35 3.38 -13.08 7.87
C GLY A 35 2.58 -11.95 8.48
N GLN A 36 3.29 -11.08 9.20
CA GLN A 36 2.71 -9.91 9.85
C GLN A 36 3.41 -8.62 9.40
N LEU A 37 2.60 -7.61 9.05
CA LEU A 37 3.04 -6.22 9.03
C LEU A 37 2.88 -5.66 10.45
N ALA A 38 3.96 -5.12 11.02
CA ALA A 38 3.92 -4.62 12.40
C ALA A 38 4.67 -3.30 12.59
N PHE A 39 4.11 -2.44 13.45
CA PHE A 39 4.86 -1.37 14.10
C PHE A 39 5.44 -1.88 15.42
N THR A 40 6.77 -1.76 15.57
CA THR A 40 7.51 -2.26 16.76
C THR A 40 7.72 -1.20 17.84
N ASN A 41 7.04 -0.05 17.73
CA ASN A 41 7.11 1.05 18.68
C ASN A 41 6.84 0.58 20.12
N GLN A 42 7.58 1.13 21.08
CA GLN A 42 7.40 0.83 22.51
C GLN A 42 6.97 2.06 23.30
N ASN A 43 7.15 3.26 22.76
CA ASN A 43 6.76 4.50 23.40
C ASN A 43 5.22 4.56 23.56
N PRO A 44 4.69 4.65 24.81
CA PRO A 44 3.25 4.66 25.05
C PRO A 44 2.52 5.85 24.43
N GLU A 45 3.19 7.00 24.26
CA GLU A 45 2.58 8.17 23.61
C GLU A 45 2.32 7.90 22.12
N ILE A 46 3.29 7.27 21.44
CA ILE A 46 3.14 6.86 20.03
C ILE A 46 2.13 5.74 19.90
N LEU A 47 2.14 4.76 20.80
CA LEU A 47 1.14 3.70 20.79
C LEU A 47 -0.29 4.26 20.95
N ASN A 48 -0.47 5.33 21.75
CA ASN A 48 -1.76 6.02 21.86
C ASN A 48 -2.17 6.75 20.56
N ILE A 49 -1.22 7.17 19.72
CA ILE A 49 -1.51 7.71 18.39
C ILE A 49 -2.10 6.63 17.49
N PHE A 50 -1.55 5.41 17.55
CA PHE A 50 -2.01 4.27 16.75
C PHE A 50 -3.30 3.63 17.26
N ASP A 51 -3.54 3.66 18.58
CA ASP A 51 -4.69 3.02 19.21
C ASP A 51 -6.01 3.56 18.63
N ARG A 52 -6.93 2.64 18.31
CA ARG A 52 -8.29 2.94 17.85
C ARG A 52 -9.10 3.69 18.90
N ASN A 53 -8.80 3.48 20.19
CA ASN A 53 -9.41 4.23 21.30
C ASN A 53 -8.66 5.52 21.63
N GLY A 54 -7.45 5.70 21.10
CA GLY A 54 -6.64 6.90 21.22
C GLY A 54 -6.91 7.87 20.07
N LEU A 55 -5.87 8.23 19.31
CA LEU A 55 -6.03 9.14 18.15
C LEU A 55 -6.44 8.44 16.85
N ASN A 56 -6.50 7.10 16.84
CA ASN A 56 -6.94 6.28 15.71
C ASN A 56 -6.20 6.62 14.40
N GLN A 57 -4.88 6.79 14.48
CA GLN A 57 -3.99 7.01 13.34
C GLN A 57 -3.22 5.75 12.95
N GLY A 58 -3.57 4.59 13.51
CA GLY A 58 -2.93 3.32 13.19
C GLY A 58 -3.40 2.71 11.87
N PHE A 59 -3.00 1.46 11.64
CA PHE A 59 -3.36 0.69 10.46
C PHE A 59 -4.87 0.54 10.26
N SER A 60 -5.31 0.69 9.01
CA SER A 60 -6.64 0.29 8.55
C SER A 60 -6.60 -0.93 7.64
N SER A 61 -5.69 -0.93 6.66
CA SER A 61 -5.52 -2.00 5.68
C SER A 61 -4.13 -1.90 5.07
N ALA A 62 -3.72 -2.91 4.31
CA ALA A 62 -2.49 -2.86 3.56
C ALA A 62 -2.68 -3.37 2.13
N TRP A 63 -1.64 -3.17 1.34
CA TRP A 63 -1.43 -3.91 0.10
C TRP A 63 -0.06 -4.55 0.21
N VAL A 64 -0.03 -5.86 0.02
CA VAL A 64 1.21 -6.64 0.06
C VAL A 64 1.33 -7.36 -1.26
N ARG A 65 2.50 -7.27 -1.89
CA ARG A 65 2.80 -7.85 -3.19
C ARG A 65 4.07 -8.67 -3.11
N ALA A 66 4.06 -9.82 -3.77
CA ALA A 66 5.23 -10.65 -3.98
C ALA A 66 5.59 -10.65 -5.47
N ASP A 67 6.85 -10.39 -5.80
CA ASP A 67 7.40 -10.48 -7.17
C ASP A 67 8.55 -11.48 -7.20
N SER A 68 8.50 -12.48 -8.08
CA SER A 68 9.54 -13.53 -8.18
C SER A 68 10.89 -12.94 -8.57
N ILE A 69 11.95 -13.41 -7.93
CA ILE A 69 13.33 -12.98 -8.20
C ILE A 69 13.98 -13.94 -9.19
N GLY A 70 14.62 -13.39 -10.23
CA GLY A 70 15.38 -14.18 -11.21
C GLY A 70 14.56 -14.94 -12.26
N ILE A 71 13.22 -14.83 -12.26
CA ILE A 71 12.32 -15.46 -13.24
C ILE A 71 11.83 -14.40 -14.25
N THR A 72 11.74 -14.78 -15.53
CA THR A 72 11.25 -13.91 -16.61
C THR A 72 10.22 -14.63 -17.49
N PRO A 73 8.99 -14.10 -17.64
CA PRO A 73 8.45 -12.90 -16.98
C PRO A 73 8.30 -13.10 -15.47
N ALA A 74 8.34 -12.01 -14.70
CA ALA A 74 8.18 -12.09 -13.25
C ALA A 74 6.78 -12.60 -12.88
N LEU A 75 6.73 -13.66 -12.09
CA LEU A 75 5.53 -14.15 -11.45
C LEU A 75 5.23 -13.22 -10.28
N ASN A 76 3.98 -12.77 -10.17
CA ASN A 76 3.59 -11.86 -9.11
C ASN A 76 2.16 -12.08 -8.67
N ASN A 77 1.90 -11.79 -7.41
CA ASN A 77 0.56 -11.75 -6.85
C ASN A 77 0.51 -10.73 -5.72
N TYR A 78 -0.69 -10.35 -5.29
CA TYR A 78 -0.88 -9.41 -4.21
C TYR A 78 -2.12 -9.74 -3.37
N THR A 79 -2.18 -9.18 -2.17
CA THR A 79 -3.34 -9.25 -1.27
C THR A 79 -3.65 -7.87 -0.66
N PHE A 80 -4.86 -7.70 -0.14
CA PHE A 80 -5.35 -6.48 0.51
C PHE A 80 -5.87 -6.76 1.93
N PRO A 81 -4.97 -7.13 2.87
CA PRO A 81 -5.37 -7.54 4.20
C PRO A 81 -5.92 -6.36 5.01
N GLN A 82 -6.78 -6.66 5.98
CA GLN A 82 -7.36 -5.68 6.89
C GLN A 82 -6.64 -5.72 8.23
N ALA A 83 -6.50 -4.56 8.87
CA ALA A 83 -5.79 -4.48 10.13
C ALA A 83 -6.57 -5.11 11.29
N GLU A 84 -5.89 -5.92 12.09
CA GLU A 84 -6.44 -6.48 13.34
C GLU A 84 -6.39 -5.42 14.46
N SER A 85 -5.31 -4.66 14.50
CA SER A 85 -5.08 -3.58 15.47
C SER A 85 -4.53 -2.32 14.78
N GLY A 86 -4.28 -1.25 15.54
CA GLY A 86 -3.62 -0.05 15.02
C GLY A 86 -2.15 -0.26 14.64
N THR A 87 -1.54 -1.39 15.02
CA THR A 87 -0.10 -1.65 14.86
C THR A 87 0.21 -3.00 14.22
N SER A 88 -0.80 -3.79 13.84
CA SER A 88 -0.60 -5.09 13.22
C SER A 88 -1.63 -5.44 12.13
N ILE A 89 -1.13 -6.05 11.05
CA ILE A 89 -1.92 -6.60 9.95
C ILE A 89 -1.32 -7.97 9.57
N PRO A 90 -2.02 -9.10 9.83
CA PRO A 90 -1.62 -10.39 9.27
C PRO A 90 -1.92 -10.41 7.76
N TYR A 91 -1.12 -11.15 7.01
CA TYR A 91 -1.34 -11.30 5.58
C TYR A 91 -0.95 -12.69 5.08
N GLU A 92 -1.53 -13.04 3.93
CA GLU A 92 -1.25 -14.27 3.20
C GLU A 92 -1.34 -13.95 1.69
N ILE A 93 -0.34 -14.39 0.93
CA ILE A 93 -0.25 -14.25 -0.52
C ILE A 93 -0.04 -15.64 -1.11
N THR A 94 -0.93 -16.04 -2.00
CA THR A 94 -0.72 -17.24 -2.82
C THR A 94 0.32 -16.95 -3.89
N VAL A 95 1.33 -17.81 -4.01
CA VAL A 95 2.42 -17.66 -4.98
C VAL A 95 2.70 -18.97 -5.72
N GLU A 96 3.37 -18.88 -6.86
CA GLU A 96 3.86 -20.05 -7.58
C GLU A 96 5.10 -20.63 -6.91
N SER A 97 5.37 -21.91 -7.13
CA SER A 97 6.56 -22.60 -6.62
C SER A 97 7.26 -23.38 -7.72
N SER A 98 8.49 -23.84 -7.43
CA SER A 98 9.24 -24.73 -8.32
C SER A 98 10.03 -25.75 -7.52
N PRO A 99 10.35 -26.95 -8.07
CA PRO A 99 11.16 -27.94 -7.35
C PRO A 99 12.52 -27.41 -6.85
N ASP A 100 13.11 -26.44 -7.56
CA ASP A 100 14.36 -25.78 -7.17
C ASP A 100 14.13 -24.57 -6.24
N GLY A 101 12.87 -24.24 -5.95
CA GLY A 101 12.45 -23.09 -5.17
C GLY A 101 12.25 -21.81 -6.00
N ILE A 102 11.42 -20.91 -5.51
CA ILE A 102 11.29 -19.53 -6.05
C ILE A 102 11.38 -18.55 -4.88
N ALA A 103 12.37 -17.65 -4.91
CA ALA A 103 12.41 -16.52 -3.98
C ALA A 103 11.54 -15.37 -4.50
N TYR A 104 10.92 -14.64 -3.59
CA TYR A 104 10.08 -13.49 -3.90
C TYR A 104 10.56 -12.26 -3.16
N ARG A 105 10.46 -11.10 -3.82
CA ARG A 105 10.54 -9.80 -3.15
C ARG A 105 9.16 -9.42 -2.66
N VAL A 106 9.00 -9.35 -1.35
CA VAL A 106 7.76 -8.94 -0.71
C VAL A 106 7.82 -7.44 -0.43
N THR A 107 6.92 -6.69 -1.06
CA THR A 107 6.78 -5.24 -0.88
C THR A 107 5.43 -4.95 -0.23
N ALA A 108 5.41 -4.04 0.74
CA ALA A 108 4.19 -3.65 1.43
C ALA A 108 4.04 -2.14 1.55
N TRP A 109 2.80 -1.67 1.46
CA TRP A 109 2.41 -0.40 2.06
C TRP A 109 1.17 -0.60 2.92
N ALA A 110 1.02 0.24 3.94
CA ALA A 110 -0.17 0.28 4.78
C ALA A 110 -0.91 1.60 4.57
N TYR A 111 -2.23 1.50 4.61
CA TYR A 111 -3.12 2.63 4.78
C TYR A 111 -3.35 2.85 6.27
N LEU A 112 -3.26 4.11 6.69
CA LEU A 112 -3.54 4.55 8.05
C LEU A 112 -4.78 5.45 8.04
N ARG A 113 -5.40 5.62 9.22
CA ARG A 113 -6.52 6.55 9.44
C ARG A 113 -7.64 6.42 8.37
N GLY A 114 -8.00 5.18 8.02
CA GLY A 114 -9.07 4.91 7.05
C GLY A 114 -8.77 5.46 5.64
N TYR A 115 -7.58 5.19 5.11
CA TYR A 115 -7.07 5.62 3.80
C TYR A 115 -6.65 7.09 3.68
N GLY A 116 -6.57 7.84 4.78
CA GLY A 116 -6.08 9.23 4.76
C GLY A 116 -4.56 9.34 4.60
N GLU A 117 -3.84 8.24 4.89
CA GLU A 117 -2.37 8.22 4.86
C GLU A 117 -1.84 6.89 4.33
N ARG A 118 -0.59 6.92 3.87
CA ARG A 118 0.16 5.79 3.36
C ARG A 118 1.54 5.71 4.02
N TYR A 119 1.92 4.52 4.43
CA TYR A 119 3.24 4.18 4.95
C TYR A 119 3.84 3.06 4.11
N HIS A 120 5.07 3.24 3.60
CA HIS A 120 5.77 2.24 2.79
C HIS A 120 6.84 1.53 3.63
N PHE A 121 6.74 0.21 3.71
CA PHE A 121 7.75 -0.62 4.37
C PHE A 121 8.93 -0.91 3.44
N GLU A 122 10.06 -1.26 4.03
CA GLU A 122 11.18 -1.85 3.30
C GLU A 122 10.75 -3.20 2.72
N SER A 123 11.26 -3.50 1.53
CA SER A 123 10.97 -4.79 0.90
C SER A 123 11.85 -5.88 1.50
N ILE A 124 11.29 -7.06 1.72
CA ILE A 124 12.02 -8.22 2.25
C ILE A 124 12.03 -9.32 1.19
N GLU A 125 13.17 -9.98 1.03
CA GLU A 125 13.26 -11.18 0.19
C GLU A 125 12.84 -12.40 1.01
N SER A 126 11.96 -13.22 0.43
CA SER A 126 11.50 -14.45 1.05
C SER A 126 12.55 -15.55 0.93
N ASP A 127 12.44 -16.57 1.79
CA ASP A 127 13.03 -17.87 1.50
C ASP A 127 12.43 -18.49 0.22
N LEU A 128 13.07 -19.54 -0.28
CA LEU A 128 12.63 -20.26 -1.47
C LEU A 128 11.29 -20.98 -1.22
N VAL A 129 10.30 -20.68 -2.04
CA VAL A 129 9.02 -21.38 -2.05
C VAL A 129 9.12 -22.64 -2.91
N THR A 130 9.00 -23.80 -2.28
CA THR A 130 8.99 -25.12 -2.93
C THR A 130 7.59 -25.73 -2.96
N PRO A 131 7.30 -26.70 -3.84
CA PRO A 131 5.95 -27.23 -3.98
C PRO A 131 5.51 -27.99 -2.74
N GLU A 132 4.20 -28.05 -2.52
CA GLU A 132 3.58 -28.94 -1.54
C GLU A 132 4.14 -30.37 -1.63
N PRO A 133 4.38 -31.06 -0.50
CA PRO A 133 3.93 -30.73 0.87
C PRO A 133 4.95 -29.90 1.68
N SER A 134 5.82 -29.12 1.02
CA SER A 134 6.75 -28.25 1.72
C SER A 134 6.00 -27.19 2.55
N PRO A 135 6.49 -26.81 3.74
CA PRO A 135 5.87 -25.74 4.52
C PRO A 135 5.82 -24.42 3.76
N ASP A 136 4.78 -23.63 4.03
CA ASP A 136 4.69 -22.25 3.58
C ASP A 136 5.81 -21.37 4.14
N VAL A 137 6.15 -20.32 3.39
CA VAL A 137 7.21 -19.39 3.77
C VAL A 137 6.63 -18.26 4.62
N SER A 138 7.31 -17.92 5.71
CA SER A 138 6.93 -16.81 6.59
C SER A 138 7.82 -15.60 6.33
N VAL A 139 7.22 -14.43 6.10
CA VAL A 139 7.91 -13.15 5.91
C VAL A 139 7.27 -12.10 6.81
N ASP A 140 7.85 -11.88 7.98
CA ASP A 140 7.41 -10.79 8.84
C ASP A 140 8.09 -9.48 8.44
N ILE A 141 7.28 -8.44 8.27
CA ILE A 141 7.74 -7.09 7.93
C ILE A 141 7.41 -6.20 9.13
N ALA A 142 8.40 -5.99 9.98
CA ALA A 142 8.27 -5.24 11.21
C ALA A 142 9.23 -4.04 11.19
N GLU A 143 8.70 -2.85 11.43
CA GLU A 143 9.48 -1.61 11.48
C GLU A 143 9.08 -0.77 12.69
N CYS A 144 10.03 -0.01 13.21
CA CYS A 144 9.69 1.05 14.14
C CYS A 144 9.29 2.30 13.34
N ALA A 145 8.07 2.82 13.57
CA ALA A 145 7.63 4.04 12.91
C ALA A 145 8.09 5.27 13.70
N GLY A 146 8.67 6.25 13.04
CA GLY A 146 8.79 7.61 13.59
C GLY A 146 7.49 8.38 13.33
N VAL A 147 7.05 9.17 14.31
CA VAL A 147 5.86 10.01 14.18
C VAL A 147 6.27 11.47 14.09
N LEU A 148 5.92 12.10 12.96
CA LEU A 148 6.11 13.53 12.77
C LEU A 148 4.84 14.27 13.17
N ASP A 149 4.93 15.09 14.21
CA ASP A 149 3.87 16.00 14.63
C ASP A 149 4.00 17.34 13.88
N ILE A 150 3.06 17.60 12.98
CA ILE A 150 3.06 18.76 12.10
C ILE A 150 1.95 19.71 12.54
N GLY A 151 2.36 20.79 13.19
CA GLY A 151 1.51 21.94 13.49
C GLY A 151 1.65 23.04 12.45
N TRP A 152 0.55 23.72 12.13
CA TRP A 152 0.59 24.93 11.31
C TRP A 152 0.59 26.17 12.21
N VAL A 153 1.48 27.11 11.93
CA VAL A 153 1.62 28.35 12.70
C VAL A 153 1.70 29.59 11.82
N ASP A 154 1.30 30.74 12.37
CA ASP A 154 1.50 32.05 11.73
C ASP A 154 2.95 32.57 11.93
N SER A 155 3.23 33.78 11.45
CA SER A 155 4.55 34.42 11.59
C SER A 155 4.95 34.72 13.04
N ASN A 156 4.02 34.64 13.98
CA ASN A 156 4.23 34.84 15.42
C ASN A 156 4.21 33.51 16.20
N ALA A 157 4.25 32.37 15.49
CA ALA A 157 4.17 31.03 16.04
C ALA A 157 2.83 30.68 16.73
N HIS A 158 1.75 31.41 16.45
CA HIS A 158 0.42 31.01 16.92
C HIS A 158 -0.14 29.88 16.04
N PRO A 159 -0.78 28.85 16.62
CA PRO A 159 -1.45 27.81 15.85
C PRO A 159 -2.53 28.38 14.93
N VAL A 160 -2.51 27.96 13.67
CA VAL A 160 -3.52 28.32 12.67
C VAL A 160 -4.08 27.05 12.03
N ALA A 161 -5.33 27.13 11.55
CA ALA A 161 -5.92 26.02 10.83
C ALA A 161 -5.77 26.18 9.30
N VAL A 162 -5.41 25.09 8.63
CA VAL A 162 -5.45 24.97 7.17
C VAL A 162 -6.72 24.25 6.72
N GLN A 163 -7.15 24.48 5.47
CA GLN A 163 -8.39 23.92 4.91
C GLN A 163 -8.19 22.59 4.16
N GLY A 164 -6.94 22.13 4.08
CA GLY A 164 -6.54 20.89 3.43
C GLY A 164 -5.02 20.83 3.31
N PHE A 165 -4.49 19.64 3.09
CA PHE A 165 -3.05 19.44 2.88
C PHE A 165 -2.75 18.15 2.09
N ASP A 166 -1.55 18.09 1.53
CA ASP A 166 -0.91 16.88 0.99
C ASP A 166 0.55 16.92 1.43
N ILE A 167 0.94 16.03 2.32
CA ILE A 167 2.29 15.92 2.87
C ILE A 167 2.90 14.65 2.31
N ARG A 168 4.08 14.77 1.70
CA ARG A 168 4.86 13.63 1.19
C ARG A 168 6.21 13.62 1.86
N ALA A 169 6.55 12.49 2.48
CA ALA A 169 7.87 12.26 3.03
C ALA A 169 8.69 11.44 2.04
N PHE A 170 9.84 11.98 1.65
CA PHE A 170 10.80 11.34 0.77
C PHE A 170 12.01 10.98 1.63
N ARG A 171 12.38 9.70 1.67
CA ARG A 171 13.60 9.28 2.36
C ARG A 171 14.81 9.55 1.47
N GLU A 172 15.93 9.88 2.09
CA GLU A 172 17.19 9.95 1.38
C GLU A 172 17.54 8.58 0.79
N SER A 173 17.77 8.54 -0.52
CA SER A 173 18.03 7.31 -1.27
C SER A 173 19.39 6.69 -0.95
N VAL A 174 20.38 7.53 -0.66
CA VAL A 174 21.73 7.14 -0.25
C VAL A 174 22.16 8.11 0.84
N ALA A 175 22.59 7.59 2.00
CA ALA A 175 23.00 8.41 3.14
C ALA A 175 24.02 9.49 2.73
N GLY A 176 23.71 10.76 3.00
CA GLY A 176 24.55 11.92 2.69
C GLY A 176 24.57 12.35 1.22
N SER A 177 23.70 11.81 0.36
CA SER A 177 23.61 12.20 -1.07
C SER A 177 22.72 13.41 -1.34
N SER A 178 21.88 13.80 -0.38
CA SER A 178 20.79 14.77 -0.49
C SER A 178 19.80 14.45 -1.63
N ARG A 179 19.63 13.17 -1.97
CA ARG A 179 18.74 12.71 -3.04
C ARG A 179 17.47 12.10 -2.47
N PHE A 180 16.36 12.82 -2.63
CA PHE A 180 15.03 12.49 -2.12
C PHE A 180 14.06 12.23 -3.28
N ASN A 181 13.99 10.99 -3.77
CA ASN A 181 13.27 10.66 -5.02
C ASN A 181 12.17 9.61 -4.87
N ILE A 182 12.05 8.97 -3.71
CA ILE A 182 11.04 7.92 -3.46
C ILE A 182 10.20 8.34 -2.26
N VAL A 183 8.88 8.45 -2.48
CA VAL A 183 7.92 8.69 -1.40
C VAL A 183 7.88 7.46 -0.52
N GLN A 184 8.10 7.65 0.78
CA GLN A 184 8.00 6.61 1.81
C GLN A 184 6.75 6.78 2.68
N ALA A 185 6.22 7.98 2.78
CA ALA A 185 4.94 8.20 3.41
C ALA A 185 4.18 9.35 2.77
N GLN A 186 2.88 9.32 2.92
CA GLN A 186 2.01 10.40 2.51
C GLN A 186 0.84 10.54 3.48
N SER A 187 0.51 11.77 3.87
CA SER A 187 -0.73 12.08 4.59
C SER A 187 -1.45 13.20 3.86
N TRP A 188 -2.77 13.11 3.73
CA TRP A 188 -3.54 14.13 3.04
C TRP A 188 -4.91 14.37 3.66
N LEU A 189 -5.39 15.60 3.47
CA LEU A 189 -6.74 16.03 3.79
C LEU A 189 -7.25 16.88 2.64
N TRP A 190 -8.25 16.39 1.91
CA TRP A 190 -8.79 17.09 0.74
C TRP A 190 -9.56 18.37 1.10
N SER A 191 -10.26 18.32 2.23
CA SER A 191 -11.06 19.41 2.75
C SER A 191 -11.27 19.22 4.25
N GLY A 192 -11.21 20.31 5.00
CA GLY A 192 -11.48 20.31 6.44
C GLY A 192 -10.52 21.25 7.14
N SER A 193 -10.91 21.71 8.33
CA SER A 193 -10.10 22.61 9.12
C SER A 193 -9.27 21.82 10.13
N THR A 194 -7.94 21.93 10.08
CA THR A 194 -7.06 21.36 11.12
C THR A 194 -5.86 22.25 11.41
N SER A 195 -5.43 22.29 12.67
CA SER A 195 -4.22 22.97 13.13
C SER A 195 -3.05 22.03 13.42
N GLN A 196 -3.30 20.71 13.35
CA GLN A 196 -2.28 19.68 13.58
C GLN A 196 -2.54 18.42 12.73
N THR A 197 -1.49 17.71 12.35
CA THR A 197 -1.58 16.35 11.78
C THR A 197 -0.34 15.54 12.13
N TYR A 198 -0.49 14.22 12.09
CA TYR A 198 0.62 13.29 12.24
C TYR A 198 1.02 12.74 10.88
N VAL A 199 2.30 12.40 10.71
CA VAL A 199 2.79 11.64 9.55
C VAL A 199 3.72 10.56 10.04
N MET A 200 3.36 9.31 9.76
CA MET A 200 4.18 8.15 10.09
C MET A 200 5.19 7.92 8.98
N VAL A 201 6.46 7.85 9.34
CA VAL A 201 7.58 7.52 8.45
C VAL A 201 8.45 6.47 9.13
N ARG A 202 9.40 5.85 8.43
CA ARG A 202 10.25 4.85 9.11
C ARG A 202 11.17 5.54 10.11
N GLY A 203 11.23 5.00 11.31
CA GLY A 203 12.10 5.44 12.40
C GLY A 203 13.48 4.79 12.31
N ASP A 204 14.12 4.88 11.15
CA ASP A 204 15.36 4.17 10.82
C ASP A 204 16.62 5.03 10.97
N GLY A 205 16.48 6.24 11.53
CA GLY A 205 17.57 7.20 11.71
C GLY A 205 17.97 7.93 10.42
N ALA A 206 17.21 7.76 9.33
CA ALA A 206 17.52 8.39 8.06
C ALA A 206 16.98 9.83 7.97
N ASP A 207 17.52 10.58 7.00
CA ASP A 207 17.00 11.89 6.63
C ASP A 207 15.82 11.77 5.67
N TYR A 208 14.82 12.62 5.92
CA TYR A 208 13.62 12.75 5.11
C TYR A 208 13.44 14.20 4.66
N GLU A 209 13.09 14.41 3.39
CA GLU A 209 12.52 15.66 2.91
C GLU A 209 10.99 15.55 2.93
N LEU A 210 10.34 16.45 3.64
CA LEU A 210 8.90 16.64 3.61
C LEU A 210 8.56 17.69 2.56
N SER A 211 7.70 17.35 1.61
CA SER A 211 6.98 18.32 0.79
C SER A 211 5.57 18.50 1.34
N ILE A 212 5.32 19.65 1.95
CA ILE A 212 4.07 19.99 2.64
C ILE A 212 3.31 20.98 1.77
N TYR A 213 2.29 20.49 1.08
CA TYR A 213 1.31 21.36 0.41
C TYR A 213 0.15 21.62 1.35
N TYR A 214 -0.29 22.86 1.47
CA TYR A 214 -1.42 23.23 2.31
C TYR A 214 -2.31 24.26 1.64
N ASP A 215 -3.61 24.15 1.89
CA ASP A 215 -4.62 25.05 1.35
C ASP A 215 -5.06 26.05 2.43
N SER A 216 -5.04 27.34 2.09
CA SER A 216 -5.64 28.42 2.88
C SER A 216 -6.78 29.07 2.10
N GLY A 217 -7.79 29.59 2.80
CA GLY A 217 -9.02 30.10 2.18
C GLY A 217 -10.01 28.98 1.86
N THR A 218 -11.28 29.36 1.71
CA THR A 218 -12.42 28.41 1.58
C THR A 218 -13.05 28.43 0.20
N ASP A 219 -12.90 29.51 -0.57
CA ASP A 219 -13.51 29.69 -1.89
C ASP A 219 -12.47 29.46 -3.01
N PRO A 220 -12.63 28.41 -3.83
CA PRO A 220 -11.71 28.08 -4.91
C PRO A 220 -11.56 29.17 -5.98
N TYR A 221 -12.49 30.12 -6.08
CA TYR A 221 -12.49 31.16 -7.12
C TYR A 221 -11.98 32.52 -6.64
N SER A 222 -11.99 32.79 -5.33
CA SER A 222 -11.69 34.13 -4.82
C SER A 222 -10.51 34.18 -3.85
N ASN A 223 -10.29 33.15 -3.03
CA ASN A 223 -9.31 33.22 -1.94
C ASN A 223 -8.58 31.91 -1.62
N LYS A 224 -8.85 30.81 -2.32
CA LYS A 224 -8.10 29.56 -2.12
C LYS A 224 -6.69 29.67 -2.68
N ILE A 225 -5.70 29.55 -1.80
CA ILE A 225 -4.27 29.56 -2.14
C ILE A 225 -3.65 28.26 -1.64
N ARG A 226 -2.84 27.62 -2.49
CA ARG A 226 -2.05 26.45 -2.13
C ARG A 226 -0.59 26.84 -1.93
N GLY A 227 -0.10 26.72 -0.70
CA GLY A 227 1.30 26.90 -0.34
C GLY A 227 2.11 25.62 -0.49
N LEU A 228 3.43 25.77 -0.54
CA LEU A 228 4.41 24.68 -0.43
C LEU A 228 5.46 25.07 0.60
N CYS A 229 5.66 24.20 1.59
CA CYS A 229 6.79 24.23 2.49
C CYS A 229 7.61 22.96 2.28
N LYS A 230 8.95 23.08 2.30
CA LYS A 230 9.85 21.94 2.31
C LYS A 230 10.66 21.95 3.60
N GLN A 231 10.74 20.80 4.26
CA GLN A 231 11.47 20.64 5.51
C GLN A 231 12.28 19.36 5.47
N ALA A 232 13.54 19.41 5.89
CA ALA A 232 14.34 18.22 6.12
C ALA A 232 14.31 17.85 7.61
N VAL A 233 14.18 16.57 7.92
CA VAL A 233 14.17 16.03 9.28
C VAL A 233 14.90 14.69 9.32
N THR A 234 15.65 14.43 10.39
CA THR A 234 16.17 13.10 10.71
C THR A 234 15.16 12.40 11.62
N VAL A 235 14.79 11.17 11.30
CA VAL A 235 13.69 10.48 12.00
C VAL A 235 14.18 9.21 12.65
N SER A 236 14.11 9.16 13.98
CA SER A 236 14.47 7.98 14.78
C SER A 236 13.24 7.15 15.14
N CYS A 237 13.50 5.93 15.63
CA CYS A 237 12.49 5.11 16.29
C CYS A 237 12.11 5.75 17.63
N ASP A 238 10.80 5.87 17.86
CA ASP A 238 10.19 6.47 19.06
C ASP A 238 10.59 7.93 19.38
#